data_AF-A0A1J5NZK0-F1
#
_entry.id   AF-A0A1J5NZK0-F1
#
_cell.length_a   1.000
_cell.length_b   1.000
_cell.length_c   1.000
_cell.angle_alpha   90.00
_cell.angle_beta   90.00
_cell.angle_gamma   90.00
#
_symmetry.space_group_name_H-M   'P 1'
#
loop_
_entity.id
_entity.type
_entity.pdbx_description
1 polymer ?
#
loop_
_entity_poly.entity_id
_entity_poly.type
_entity_poly.pdbx_seq_one_letter_code
_entity_poly.pdbx_strand_id
1 'polypeptide(L)'
;MIKALGGQVLGASRYPVETSDQSSFLLQAQASKAKVVGLAGSGTVFVNAVKAAQEFGIQKNGQTLAGLLVWITDIKSLGLETAQGLVLTNAFYWDRDDETRAWSKRFFERMKRPPHMGDAGDYSSTMHYLRAIEAAGTDDAKAVMAKMRELPINDFFAKNGRIREDGRMVHDMYVYEVKKPSESKGEWDYYKLRAVIPGDEAFRSLKDSSCPLVKKG
;
A
#
# COMPACT_ATOMS: atom_id res chain seq x y z
N MET A 1 7.57 9.76 -12.48
CA MET A 1 8.15 8.47 -12.07
C MET A 1 8.25 7.49 -13.24
N ILE A 2 7.14 6.99 -13.82
CA ILE A 2 7.20 6.01 -14.95
C ILE A 2 8.12 6.48 -16.09
N LYS A 3 7.91 7.70 -16.61
CA LYS A 3 8.78 8.29 -17.65
C LYS A 3 10.23 8.52 -17.19
N ALA A 4 10.44 8.84 -15.92
CA ALA A 4 11.77 9.08 -15.37
C ALA A 4 12.58 7.77 -15.22
N LEU A 5 11.91 6.63 -15.09
CA LEU A 5 12.50 5.29 -15.06
C LEU A 5 12.56 4.64 -16.46
N GLY A 6 12.41 5.42 -17.54
CA GLY A 6 12.44 4.93 -18.92
C GLY A 6 11.17 4.20 -19.38
N GLY A 7 10.11 4.18 -18.57
CA GLY A 7 8.81 3.61 -18.94
C GLY A 7 7.96 4.58 -19.77
N GLN A 8 6.94 4.04 -20.45
CA GLN A 8 5.98 4.83 -21.23
C GLN A 8 4.57 4.65 -20.66
N VAL A 9 3.79 5.73 -20.67
CA VAL A 9 2.34 5.68 -20.40
C VAL A 9 1.62 5.66 -21.74
N LEU A 10 1.02 4.53 -22.09
CA LEU A 10 0.35 4.33 -23.39
C LEU A 10 -1.08 4.88 -23.41
N GLY A 11 -1.67 5.16 -22.26
CA GLY A 11 -3.00 5.72 -22.14
C GLY A 11 -3.40 5.90 -20.69
N ALA A 12 -4.52 6.57 -20.48
CA ALA A 12 -5.20 6.68 -19.20
C ALA A 12 -6.70 6.85 -19.44
N SER A 13 -7.51 6.26 -18.57
CA SER A 13 -8.96 6.44 -18.58
C SER A 13 -9.42 6.79 -17.17
N ARG A 14 -10.39 7.69 -17.06
CA ARG A 14 -10.97 8.12 -15.78
C ARG A 14 -12.42 7.66 -15.74
N TYR A 15 -12.83 7.14 -14.59
CA TYR A 15 -14.20 6.74 -14.33
C TYR A 15 -14.75 7.51 -13.11
N PRO A 16 -16.06 7.81 -13.06
CA PRO A 16 -16.72 8.29 -11.85
C PRO A 16 -16.51 7.36 -10.65
N VAL A 17 -16.45 7.89 -9.42
CA VAL A 17 -16.23 7.09 -8.20
C VAL A 17 -17.34 6.03 -8.01
N GLU A 18 -18.56 6.29 -8.47
CA GLU A 18 -19.70 5.36 -8.33
C GLU A 18 -19.87 4.41 -9.53
N THR A 19 -18.83 4.24 -10.35
CA THR A 19 -18.92 3.41 -11.55
C THR A 19 -19.07 1.92 -11.19
N SER A 20 -20.24 1.36 -11.50
CA SER A 20 -20.55 -0.06 -11.31
C SER A 20 -20.01 -0.96 -12.42
N ASP A 21 -20.01 -0.49 -13.67
CA ASP A 21 -19.51 -1.21 -14.85
C ASP A 21 -18.18 -0.64 -15.35
N GLN A 22 -17.12 -1.45 -15.25
CA GLN A 22 -15.75 -1.08 -15.62
C GLN A 22 -15.36 -1.52 -17.05
N SER A 23 -16.28 -2.15 -17.79
CA SER A 23 -15.98 -2.88 -19.02
C SER A 23 -15.35 -2.01 -20.11
N SER A 24 -15.92 -0.85 -20.40
CA SER A 24 -15.43 0.03 -21.47
C SER A 24 -14.01 0.55 -21.19
N PHE A 25 -13.70 0.86 -19.93
CA PHE A 25 -12.38 1.32 -19.50
C PHE A 25 -11.33 0.19 -19.59
N LEU A 26 -11.73 -1.02 -19.23
CA LEU A 26 -10.87 -2.20 -19.29
C LEU A 26 -10.59 -2.66 -20.72
N LEU A 27 -11.56 -2.57 -21.62
CA LEU A 27 -11.35 -2.83 -23.05
C LEU A 27 -10.38 -1.83 -23.68
N GLN A 28 -10.45 -0.55 -23.32
CA GLN A 28 -9.45 0.45 -23.73
C GLN A 28 -8.05 0.10 -23.20
N ALA A 29 -7.95 -0.30 -21.93
CA ALA A 29 -6.69 -0.74 -21.34
C ALA A 29 -6.13 -1.99 -22.05
N GLN A 30 -6.99 -2.94 -22.44
CA GLN A 30 -6.60 -4.13 -23.18
C GLN A 30 -6.11 -3.81 -24.60
N ALA A 31 -6.83 -2.94 -25.30
CA ALA A 31 -6.48 -2.50 -26.64
C ALA A 31 -5.14 -1.76 -26.69
N SER A 32 -4.74 -1.09 -25.60
CA SER A 32 -3.48 -0.34 -25.52
C SER A 32 -2.22 -1.20 -25.64
N LYS A 33 -2.33 -2.52 -25.40
CA LYS A 33 -1.19 -3.47 -25.34
C LYS A 33 -0.11 -3.08 -24.32
N ALA A 34 -0.45 -2.24 -23.34
CA ALA A 34 0.46 -1.89 -22.25
C ALA A 34 0.86 -3.14 -21.45
N LYS A 35 2.14 -3.27 -21.11
CA LYS A 35 2.64 -4.38 -20.27
C LYS A 35 1.97 -4.43 -18.90
N VAL A 36 1.57 -3.28 -18.37
CA VAL A 36 0.94 -3.12 -17.06
C VAL A 36 -0.31 -2.25 -17.21
N VAL A 37 -1.40 -2.68 -16.58
CA VAL A 37 -2.64 -1.91 -16.40
C VAL A 37 -2.72 -1.51 -14.92
N GLY A 38 -2.55 -0.22 -14.64
CA GLY A 38 -2.65 0.33 -13.29
C GLY A 38 -4.10 0.64 -12.90
N LEU A 39 -4.60 0.01 -11.84
CA LEU A 39 -5.93 0.23 -11.30
C LEU A 39 -5.86 1.26 -10.16
N ALA A 40 -6.26 2.49 -10.47
CA ALA A 40 -6.25 3.64 -9.56
C ALA A 40 -7.61 3.81 -8.86
N GLY A 41 -7.95 2.88 -7.96
CA GLY A 41 -9.16 2.92 -7.15
C GLY A 41 -9.00 2.10 -5.88
N SER A 42 -10.04 2.05 -5.04
CA SER A 42 -10.08 1.23 -3.82
C SER A 42 -11.50 0.73 -3.54
N GLY A 43 -11.63 -0.26 -2.65
CA GLY A 43 -12.93 -0.79 -2.22
C GLY A 43 -13.73 -1.38 -3.39
N THR A 44 -15.05 -1.17 -3.39
CA THR A 44 -15.97 -1.78 -4.37
C THR A 44 -15.58 -1.53 -5.82
N VAL A 45 -15.14 -0.31 -6.15
CA VAL A 45 -14.73 0.05 -7.51
C VAL A 45 -13.52 -0.76 -7.97
N PHE A 46 -12.54 -0.91 -7.08
CA PHE A 46 -11.37 -1.74 -7.33
C PHE A 46 -11.75 -3.21 -7.49
N VAL A 47 -12.58 -3.75 -6.59
CA VAL A 47 -13.07 -5.13 -6.65
C VAL A 47 -13.79 -5.41 -7.97
N ASN A 48 -14.68 -4.52 -8.42
CA ASN A 48 -15.38 -4.66 -9.69
C ASN A 48 -14.43 -4.61 -10.89
N ALA A 49 -13.44 -3.70 -10.86
CA ALA A 49 -12.44 -3.60 -11.91
C ALA A 49 -11.59 -4.89 -12.04
N VAL A 50 -11.19 -5.49 -10.92
CA VAL A 50 -10.41 -6.74 -10.95
C VAL A 50 -11.26 -7.91 -11.46
N LYS A 51 -12.53 -8.02 -11.02
CA LYS A 51 -13.47 -9.04 -11.53
C LYS A 51 -13.63 -8.93 -13.05
N ALA A 52 -13.99 -7.73 -13.53
CA ALA A 52 -14.17 -7.51 -14.97
C ALA A 52 -12.86 -7.73 -15.75
N ALA A 53 -11.70 -7.35 -15.20
CA ALA A 53 -10.42 -7.59 -15.86
C ALA A 53 -10.10 -9.09 -16.01
N GLN A 54 -10.54 -9.91 -15.05
CA GLN A 54 -10.46 -11.37 -15.12
C GLN A 54 -11.41 -11.92 -16.20
N GLU A 55 -12.65 -11.42 -16.25
CA GLU A 55 -13.67 -11.83 -17.24
C GLU A 55 -13.22 -11.51 -18.67
N PHE A 56 -12.66 -10.32 -18.91
CA PHE A 56 -12.08 -9.92 -20.20
C PHE A 56 -10.72 -10.57 -20.50
N GLY A 57 -10.17 -11.35 -19.58
CA GLY A 57 -8.91 -12.06 -19.76
C GLY A 57 -7.69 -11.15 -19.92
N ILE A 58 -7.67 -9.96 -19.31
CA ILE A 58 -6.55 -9.01 -19.43
C ILE A 58 -5.23 -9.66 -19.01
N GLN A 59 -5.20 -10.36 -17.88
CA GLN A 59 -4.01 -11.08 -17.43
C GLN A 59 -3.68 -12.30 -18.30
N LYS A 60 -4.70 -13.03 -18.77
CA LYS A 60 -4.52 -14.16 -19.70
C LYS A 60 -3.90 -13.73 -21.03
N ASN A 61 -4.16 -12.50 -21.43
CA ASN A 61 -3.60 -11.87 -22.64
C ASN A 61 -2.23 -11.21 -22.42
N GLY A 62 -1.58 -11.47 -21.27
CA GLY A 62 -0.18 -11.11 -21.02
C GLY A 62 0.05 -9.75 -20.36
N GLN A 63 -1.02 -9.03 -19.96
CA GLN A 63 -0.87 -7.75 -19.25
C GLN A 63 -0.93 -7.95 -17.74
N THR A 64 0.01 -7.37 -17.00
CA THR A 64 -0.02 -7.40 -15.53
C THR A 64 -1.00 -6.38 -14.99
N LEU A 65 -1.87 -6.79 -14.06
CA LEU A 65 -2.67 -5.84 -13.28
C LEU A 65 -1.84 -5.34 -12.10
N ALA A 66 -1.81 -4.02 -11.90
CA ALA A 66 -1.17 -3.39 -10.76
C ALA A 66 -2.22 -2.58 -9.96
N GLY A 67 -2.50 -3.00 -8.73
CA GLY A 67 -3.36 -2.26 -7.82
C GLY A 67 -2.58 -1.15 -7.12
N LEU A 68 -3.02 0.10 -7.26
CA LEU A 68 -2.31 1.25 -6.70
C LEU A 68 -2.68 1.53 -5.24
N LEU A 69 -3.81 0.99 -4.77
CA LEU A 69 -4.21 0.92 -3.37
C LEU A 69 -5.06 -0.35 -3.18
N VAL A 70 -4.56 -1.30 -2.40
CA VAL A 70 -5.23 -2.59 -2.21
C VAL A 70 -5.24 -2.97 -0.74
N TRP A 71 -6.44 -3.19 -0.20
CA TRP A 71 -6.61 -3.73 1.14
C TRP A 71 -6.63 -5.26 1.10
N ILE A 72 -6.16 -5.90 2.18
CA ILE A 72 -6.24 -7.37 2.29
C ILE A 72 -7.70 -7.87 2.27
N THR A 73 -8.64 -7.03 2.71
CA THR A 73 -10.08 -7.28 2.65
C THR A 73 -10.63 -7.24 1.21
N ASP A 74 -10.04 -6.45 0.32
CA ASP A 74 -10.41 -6.46 -1.10
C ASP A 74 -10.08 -7.84 -1.71
N ILE A 75 -8.91 -8.40 -1.35
CA ILE A 75 -8.49 -9.72 -1.80
C ILE A 75 -9.34 -10.83 -1.18
N LYS A 76 -9.74 -10.69 0.09
CA LYS A 76 -10.72 -11.57 0.71
C LYS A 76 -12.05 -11.58 -0.06
N SER A 77 -12.53 -10.42 -0.51
CA SER A 77 -13.78 -10.29 -1.27
C SER A 77 -13.67 -10.87 -2.69
N LEU A 78 -12.51 -10.70 -3.33
CA LEU A 78 -12.23 -11.21 -4.67
C LEU A 78 -12.00 -12.73 -4.70
N GLY A 79 -11.39 -13.28 -3.65
CA GLY A 79 -10.82 -14.62 -3.65
C GLY A 79 -9.53 -14.71 -4.47
N LEU A 80 -8.71 -15.72 -4.17
CA LEU A 80 -7.42 -15.91 -4.87
C LEU A 80 -7.59 -16.29 -6.34
N GLU A 81 -8.68 -16.97 -6.71
CA GLU A 81 -8.92 -17.32 -8.11
C GLU A 81 -9.01 -16.08 -9.01
N THR A 82 -9.71 -15.04 -8.53
CA THR A 82 -9.90 -13.79 -9.26
C THR A 82 -8.67 -12.89 -9.16
N ALA A 83 -8.04 -12.83 -7.99
CA ALA A 83 -7.00 -11.85 -7.70
C ALA A 83 -5.57 -12.34 -7.97
N GLN A 84 -5.34 -13.63 -8.23
CA GLN A 84 -3.99 -14.19 -8.41
C GLN A 84 -3.16 -13.42 -9.44
N GLY A 85 -1.88 -13.22 -9.12
CA GLY A 85 -0.94 -12.52 -10.00
C GLY A 85 -1.13 -11.00 -10.06
N LEU A 86 -2.13 -10.43 -9.38
CA LEU A 86 -2.22 -9.00 -9.15
C LEU A 86 -1.00 -8.53 -8.36
N VAL A 87 -0.31 -7.51 -8.88
CA VAL A 87 0.81 -6.85 -8.20
C VAL A 87 0.29 -5.64 -7.44
N LEU A 88 0.77 -5.43 -6.22
CA LEU A 88 0.37 -4.30 -5.38
C LEU A 88 1.54 -3.80 -4.52
N THR A 89 1.47 -2.53 -4.13
CA THR A 89 2.39 -1.95 -3.14
C THR A 89 1.64 -1.77 -1.83
N ASN A 90 2.25 -2.17 -0.72
CA ASN A 90 1.65 -2.09 0.61
C ASN A 90 2.71 -1.68 1.65
N ALA A 91 2.28 -0.96 2.68
CA ALA A 91 3.15 -0.57 3.80
C ALA A 91 3.30 -1.70 4.84
N PHE A 92 2.35 -2.64 4.88
CA PHE A 92 2.30 -3.65 5.92
C PHE A 92 1.59 -4.93 5.46
N TYR A 93 2.08 -6.09 5.90
CA TYR A 93 1.40 -7.38 5.78
C TYR A 93 1.51 -8.12 7.10
N TRP A 94 0.40 -8.72 7.56
CA TRP A 94 0.31 -9.35 8.88
C TRP A 94 1.30 -10.51 9.06
N ASP A 95 1.62 -11.22 7.98
CA ASP A 95 2.53 -12.39 7.98
C ASP A 95 3.92 -12.07 7.39
N ARG A 96 4.32 -10.79 7.39
CA ARG A 96 5.63 -10.36 6.86
C ARG A 96 6.79 -10.98 7.68
N ASP A 97 6.70 -10.91 8.99
CA ASP A 97 7.73 -11.35 9.93
C ASP A 97 7.11 -11.74 11.30
N ASP A 98 7.94 -12.17 12.26
CA ASP A 98 7.46 -12.61 13.58
C ASP A 98 6.83 -11.47 14.39
N GLU A 99 7.31 -10.23 14.24
CA GLU A 99 6.75 -9.09 14.95
C GLU A 99 5.39 -8.71 14.39
N THR A 100 5.23 -8.69 13.06
CA THR A 100 3.93 -8.46 12.43
C THR A 100 2.93 -9.53 12.85
N ARG A 101 3.35 -10.81 12.90
CA ARG A 101 2.49 -11.92 13.35
C ARG A 101 2.08 -11.75 14.81
N ALA A 102 3.02 -11.44 15.69
CA ALA A 102 2.76 -11.29 17.12
C ALA A 102 1.76 -10.15 17.41
N TRP A 103 1.94 -8.98 16.78
CA TRP A 103 0.99 -7.89 16.93
C TRP A 103 -0.37 -8.21 16.29
N SER A 104 -0.36 -8.78 15.08
CA SER A 104 -1.58 -9.12 14.34
C SER A 104 -2.44 -10.16 15.06
N LYS A 105 -1.84 -11.08 15.83
CA LYS A 105 -2.59 -12.01 16.68
C LYS A 105 -3.47 -11.28 17.69
N ARG A 106 -2.92 -10.28 18.40
CA ARG A 106 -3.66 -9.46 19.37
C ARG A 106 -4.77 -8.65 18.70
N PHE A 107 -4.51 -8.15 17.49
CA PHE A 107 -5.53 -7.47 16.70
C PHE A 107 -6.66 -8.42 16.29
N PHE A 108 -6.32 -9.61 15.79
CA PHE A 108 -7.26 -10.63 15.35
C PHE A 108 -8.18 -11.09 16.49
N GLU A 109 -7.66 -11.25 17.71
CA GLU A 109 -8.45 -11.60 18.89
C GLU A 109 -9.64 -10.65 19.12
N ARG A 110 -9.51 -9.37 18.75
CA ARG A 110 -10.55 -8.34 18.90
C ARG A 110 -11.39 -8.16 17.64
N MET A 111 -10.74 -8.11 16.48
CA MET A 111 -11.36 -7.69 15.23
C MET A 111 -11.82 -8.85 14.35
N LYS A 112 -11.40 -10.08 14.66
CA LYS A 112 -11.73 -11.32 13.92
C LYS A 112 -11.36 -11.30 12.44
N ARG A 113 -10.39 -10.44 12.08
CA ARG A 113 -9.69 -10.37 10.79
C ARG A 113 -8.26 -9.91 11.05
N PRO A 114 -7.28 -10.19 10.16
CA PRO A 114 -5.97 -9.58 10.27
C PRO A 114 -6.07 -8.06 10.01
N PRO A 115 -5.10 -7.30 10.54
CA PRO A 115 -5.00 -5.88 10.27
C PRO A 115 -4.60 -5.62 8.81
N HIS A 116 -5.18 -4.59 8.20
CA HIS A 116 -4.64 -3.98 6.99
C HIS A 116 -3.66 -2.85 7.36
N MET A 117 -2.94 -2.30 6.38
CA MET A 117 -1.92 -1.27 6.66
C MET A 117 -2.44 -0.02 7.38
N GLY A 118 -3.70 0.36 7.16
CA GLY A 118 -4.37 1.41 7.93
C GLY A 118 -4.41 1.10 9.43
N ASP A 119 -4.99 -0.04 9.82
CA ASP A 119 -5.06 -0.47 11.23
C ASP A 119 -3.66 -0.50 11.90
N ALA A 120 -2.66 -1.02 11.18
CA ALA A 120 -1.29 -1.11 11.67
C ALA A 120 -0.62 0.27 11.80
N GLY A 121 -0.83 1.14 10.82
CA GLY A 121 -0.33 2.52 10.81
C GLY A 121 -0.99 3.38 11.88
N ASP A 122 -2.30 3.22 12.12
CA ASP A 122 -3.02 3.93 13.17
C ASP A 122 -2.46 3.57 14.55
N TYR A 123 -2.19 2.28 14.80
CA TYR A 123 -1.55 1.85 16.04
C TYR A 123 -0.13 2.39 16.17
N SER A 124 0.70 2.23 15.14
CA SER A 124 2.10 2.69 15.14
C SER A 124 2.20 4.20 15.37
N SER A 125 1.43 4.99 14.62
CA SER A 125 1.41 6.45 14.74
C SER A 125 0.93 6.94 16.10
N THR A 126 -0.12 6.30 16.65
CA THR A 126 -0.62 6.62 17.99
C THR A 126 0.44 6.32 19.05
N MET A 127 1.08 5.14 18.99
CA MET A 127 2.13 4.78 19.95
C MET A 127 3.36 5.67 19.83
N HIS A 128 3.73 6.09 18.61
CA HIS A 128 4.82 7.04 18.40
C HIS A 128 4.50 8.41 19.00
N TYR A 129 3.28 8.91 18.79
CA TYR A 129 2.81 10.15 19.39
C TYR A 129 2.85 10.11 20.92
N LEU A 130 2.34 9.04 21.55
CA LEU A 130 2.34 8.90 23.01
C LEU A 130 3.76 8.82 23.59
N ARG A 131 4.68 8.10 22.93
CA ARG A 131 6.11 8.08 23.31
C ARG A 131 6.75 9.45 23.18
N ALA A 132 6.37 10.23 22.17
CA ALA A 132 6.86 11.59 22.00
C ALA A 132 6.33 12.56 23.07
N ILE A 133 5.09 12.39 23.53
CA ILE A 133 4.55 13.11 24.71
C ILE A 133 5.39 12.79 25.94
N GLU A 134 5.62 11.50 26.21
CA GLU A 134 6.43 11.06 27.34
C GLU A 134 7.84 11.66 27.30
N ALA A 135 8.50 11.62 26.13
CA ALA A 135 9.82 12.21 25.95
C ALA A 135 9.85 13.74 26.00
N ALA A 136 8.75 14.41 25.64
CA ALA A 136 8.61 15.86 25.74
C ALA A 136 8.27 16.33 27.17
N GLY A 137 7.66 15.46 27.99
CA GLY A 137 7.10 15.81 29.29
C GLY A 137 5.88 16.73 29.20
N THR A 138 5.25 16.82 28.02
CA THR A 138 4.12 17.71 27.74
C THR A 138 3.36 17.24 26.49
N ASP A 139 2.10 17.67 26.35
CA ASP A 139 1.30 17.53 25.14
C ASP A 139 1.32 18.79 24.24
N ASP A 140 2.17 19.78 24.53
CA ASP A 140 2.38 20.92 23.64
C ASP A 140 2.76 20.47 22.22
N ALA A 141 1.99 20.91 21.23
CA ALA A 141 2.11 20.43 19.87
C ALA A 141 3.50 20.66 19.25
N LYS A 142 4.18 21.78 19.57
CA LYS A 142 5.51 22.06 18.99
C LYS A 142 6.57 21.18 19.64
N ALA A 143 6.53 21.03 20.97
CA ALA A 143 7.43 20.17 21.71
C ALA A 143 7.27 18.70 21.29
N VAL A 144 6.04 18.21 21.19
CA VAL A 144 5.75 16.84 20.76
C VAL A 144 6.18 16.61 19.32
N MET A 145 5.87 17.53 18.39
CA MET A 145 6.31 17.39 17.00
C MET A 145 7.83 17.46 16.83
N ALA A 146 8.55 18.16 17.70
CA ALA A 146 10.01 18.13 17.72
C ALA A 146 10.50 16.72 18.13
N LYS A 147 9.92 16.14 19.19
CA LYS A 147 10.24 14.77 19.63
C LYS A 147 9.84 13.69 18.63
N MET A 148 8.69 13.81 17.97
CA MET A 148 8.27 12.86 16.94
C MET A 148 9.22 12.84 15.72
N ARG A 149 9.89 13.96 15.41
CA ARG A 149 10.91 14.05 14.36
C ARG A 149 12.28 13.55 14.82
N GLU A 150 12.64 13.79 16.08
CA GLU A 150 13.90 13.34 16.69
C GLU A 150 13.93 11.81 16.87
N LEU A 151 12.82 11.24 17.35
CA LEU A 151 12.74 9.82 17.67
C LEU A 151 12.49 8.97 16.41
N PRO A 152 13.26 7.90 16.19
CA PRO A 152 12.98 6.97 15.11
C PRO A 152 11.73 6.13 15.43
N ILE A 153 10.96 5.80 14.39
CA ILE A 153 9.84 4.88 14.46
C ILE A 153 10.40 3.48 14.22
N ASN A 154 10.48 2.72 15.31
CA ASN A 154 11.03 1.37 15.37
C ASN A 154 10.05 0.45 16.09
N ASP A 155 9.15 -0.17 15.33
CA ASP A 155 8.13 -1.07 15.85
C ASP A 155 7.79 -2.19 14.84
N PHE A 156 6.69 -2.90 15.05
CA PHE A 156 6.23 -3.98 14.17
C PHE A 156 5.78 -3.45 12.80
N PHE A 157 5.36 -2.19 12.68
CA PHE A 157 4.90 -1.61 11.42
C PHE A 157 6.09 -1.22 10.56
N ALA A 158 7.02 -0.44 11.11
CA ALA A 158 8.18 0.09 10.40
C ALA A 158 9.48 -0.05 11.21
N LYS A 159 10.57 -0.33 10.47
CA LYS A 159 11.95 -0.31 10.97
C LYS A 159 12.66 0.93 10.46
N ASN A 160 13.35 1.63 11.37
CA ASN A 160 14.09 2.86 11.15
C ASN A 160 13.27 3.92 10.39
N GLY A 161 11.96 3.96 10.64
CA GLY A 161 11.09 4.99 10.09
C GLY A 161 11.44 6.35 10.70
N ARG A 162 11.24 7.43 9.95
CA ARG A 162 11.49 8.79 10.45
C ARG A 162 10.50 9.78 9.86
N ILE A 163 10.18 10.82 10.62
CA ILE A 163 9.39 11.94 10.11
C ILE A 163 10.35 13.01 9.60
N ARG A 164 10.29 13.29 8.30
CA ARG A 164 11.13 14.30 7.65
C ARG A 164 10.63 15.72 7.92
N GLU A 165 11.40 16.69 7.46
CA GLU A 165 11.12 18.13 7.54
C GLU A 165 9.83 18.51 6.80
N ASP A 166 9.48 17.79 5.73
CA ASP A 166 8.22 17.96 5.00
C ASP A 166 7.02 17.30 5.70
N GLY A 167 7.21 16.73 6.89
CA GLY A 167 6.19 16.01 7.65
C GLY A 167 5.90 14.59 7.15
N ARG A 168 6.60 14.13 6.11
CA ARG A 168 6.45 12.76 5.61
C ARG A 168 7.14 11.79 6.56
N MET A 169 6.37 10.83 7.08
CA MET A 169 6.95 9.60 7.64
C MET A 169 7.47 8.75 6.48
N VAL A 170 8.78 8.49 6.44
CA VAL A 170 9.42 7.62 5.45
C VAL A 170 9.85 6.31 6.10
N HIS A 171 9.57 5.21 5.41
CA HIS A 171 9.84 3.84 5.85
C HIS A 171 9.88 2.91 4.63
N ASP A 172 10.33 1.67 4.77
CA ASP A 172 10.30 0.76 3.63
C ASP A 172 8.86 0.43 3.21
N MET A 173 8.64 0.34 1.89
CA MET A 173 7.40 -0.14 1.29
C MET A 173 7.63 -1.50 0.66
N TYR A 174 6.57 -2.29 0.46
CA TYR A 174 6.69 -3.66 -0.01
C TYR A 174 5.88 -3.86 -1.28
N VAL A 175 6.50 -4.47 -2.29
CA VAL A 175 5.78 -4.95 -3.47
C VAL A 175 5.39 -6.40 -3.22
N TYR A 176 4.10 -6.67 -3.29
CA TYR A 176 3.53 -8.00 -3.17
C TYR A 176 2.89 -8.44 -4.47
N GLU A 177 2.81 -9.75 -4.64
CA GLU A 177 1.93 -10.38 -5.61
C GLU A 177 0.90 -11.24 -4.87
N VAL A 178 -0.34 -11.20 -5.34
CA VAL A 178 -1.39 -12.10 -4.85
C VAL A 178 -1.07 -13.53 -5.27
N LYS A 179 -1.04 -14.41 -4.27
CA LYS A 179 -0.80 -15.84 -4.42
C LYS A 179 -1.81 -16.50 -5.34
N LYS A 180 -1.40 -17.56 -6.01
CA LYS A 180 -2.32 -18.54 -6.59
C LYS A 180 -3.05 -19.28 -5.46
N PRO A 181 -4.26 -19.80 -5.70
CA PRO A 181 -4.95 -20.67 -4.75
C PRO A 181 -4.07 -21.81 -4.22
N SER A 182 -3.27 -22.43 -5.09
CA SER A 182 -2.35 -23.52 -4.74
C SER A 182 -1.12 -23.10 -3.92
N GLU A 183 -0.82 -21.80 -3.81
CA GLU A 183 0.29 -21.27 -3.00
C GLU A 183 -0.16 -20.87 -1.59
N SER A 184 -1.47 -20.78 -1.34
CA SER A 184 -2.03 -20.32 -0.07
C SER A 184 -2.17 -21.47 0.93
N LYS A 185 -1.73 -21.21 2.17
CA LYS A 185 -1.82 -22.16 3.28
C LYS A 185 -3.12 -22.05 4.08
N GLY A 186 -3.99 -21.10 3.74
CA GLY A 186 -5.24 -20.90 4.44
C GLY A 186 -5.79 -19.49 4.28
N GLU A 187 -6.87 -19.21 5.00
CA GLU A 187 -7.49 -17.89 5.01
C GLU A 187 -6.47 -16.82 5.42
N TRP A 188 -6.50 -15.68 4.73
CA TRP A 188 -5.61 -14.53 4.91
C TRP A 188 -4.15 -14.72 4.46
N ASP A 189 -3.76 -15.92 4.03
CA ASP A 189 -2.46 -16.15 3.39
C ASP A 189 -2.52 -15.79 1.89
N TYR A 190 -2.45 -14.50 1.58
CA TYR A 190 -2.77 -13.98 0.26
C TYR A 190 -1.59 -13.42 -0.51
N TYR A 191 -0.52 -13.00 0.16
CA TYR A 191 0.57 -12.29 -0.48
C TYR A 191 1.87 -13.09 -0.46
N LYS A 192 2.65 -12.94 -1.53
CA LYS A 192 4.08 -13.27 -1.56
C LYS A 192 4.87 -12.01 -1.86
N LEU A 193 5.95 -11.80 -1.10
CA LEU A 193 6.83 -10.65 -1.26
C LEU A 193 7.57 -10.76 -2.60
N ARG A 194 7.54 -9.69 -3.40
CA ARG A 194 8.29 -9.57 -4.65
C ARG A 194 9.53 -8.70 -4.48
N ALA A 195 9.40 -7.59 -3.75
CA ALA A 195 10.50 -6.67 -3.51
C ALA A 195 10.23 -5.81 -2.27
N VAL A 196 11.31 -5.32 -1.66
CA VAL A 196 11.28 -4.22 -0.70
C VAL A 196 11.74 -2.97 -1.45
N ILE A 197 11.00 -1.87 -1.28
CA ILE A 197 11.37 -0.55 -1.78
C ILE A 197 11.92 0.23 -0.59
N PRO A 198 13.22 0.57 -0.57
CA PRO A 198 13.83 1.37 0.48
C PRO A 198 13.07 2.68 0.72
N GLY A 199 12.95 3.11 1.97
CA GLY A 199 12.18 4.32 2.32
C GLY A 199 12.69 5.64 1.71
N ASP A 200 13.94 5.71 1.27
CA ASP A 200 14.48 6.86 0.53
C ASP A 200 14.11 6.84 -0.97
N GLU A 201 13.75 5.68 -1.52
CA GLU A 201 13.24 5.52 -2.89
C GLU A 201 11.71 5.51 -2.97
N ALA A 202 11.04 5.00 -1.93
CA ALA A 202 9.59 4.82 -1.88
C ALA A 202 8.80 6.14 -1.83
N PHE A 203 9.43 7.21 -1.34
CA PHE A 203 8.81 8.51 -1.16
C PHE A 203 9.52 9.55 -2.02
N ARG A 204 8.77 10.59 -2.41
CA ARG A 204 9.36 11.74 -3.10
C ARG A 204 10.56 12.27 -2.31
N SER A 205 11.67 12.51 -3.01
CA SER A 205 12.87 13.06 -2.38
C SER A 205 12.58 14.40 -1.72
N LEU A 206 13.36 14.76 -0.69
CA LEU A 206 13.22 16.08 -0.05
C LEU A 206 13.54 17.22 -1.03
N LYS A 207 14.49 16.99 -1.95
CA LYS A 207 14.87 17.92 -3.02
C LYS A 207 13.69 18.24 -3.95
N ASP A 208 12.86 17.24 -4.25
CA ASP A 208 11.68 17.39 -5.10
C ASP A 208 10.42 17.78 -4.30
N SER A 209 10.54 18.01 -2.98
CA SER A 209 9.41 18.35 -2.14
C SER A 209 8.80 19.69 -2.55
N SER A 210 7.47 19.72 -2.65
CA SER A 210 6.69 20.94 -2.85
C SER A 210 6.23 21.56 -1.52
N CYS A 211 6.68 21.02 -0.38
CA CYS A 211 6.31 21.51 0.93
C CYS A 211 6.99 22.86 1.21
N PRO A 212 6.23 23.92 1.55
CA PRO A 212 6.80 25.25 1.79
C PRO A 212 7.67 25.32 3.06
N LEU A 213 7.58 24.33 3.95
CA LEU A 213 8.40 24.24 5.16
C LEU A 213 9.82 23.72 4.88
N VAL A 214 10.05 23.11 3.71
CA VAL A 214 11.38 22.68 3.29
C VAL A 214 12.09 23.87 2.68
N LYS A 215 13.12 24.38 3.35
CA LYS A 215 13.97 25.42 2.79
C LYS A 215 14.68 24.85 1.56
N LYS A 216 14.36 25.37 0.38
CA LYS A 216 15.17 25.17 -0.83
C LYS A 216 16.43 26.02 -0.61
N GLY A 217 17.54 25.35 -0.32
CA GLY A 217 18.86 25.99 -0.29
C GLY A 217 19.24 26.59 -1.64
#